data_AF-A0A355BAP3-F1
#
_entry.id   AF-A0A355BAP3-F1
#
_cell.length_a   1.000
_cell.length_b   1.000
_cell.length_c   1.000
_cell.angle_alpha   90.00
_cell.angle_beta   90.00
_cell.angle_gamma   90.00
#
_symmetry.space_group_name_H-M   'P 1'
#
loop_
_entity.id
_entity.type
_entity.pdbx_description
1 polymer ?
#
loop_
_entity_poly.entity_id
_entity_poly.type
_entity_poly.pdbx_seq_one_letter_code
_entity_poly.pdbx_strand_id
1 'polypeptide(L)'
;SYAITKYASTGYNKLEITEDEEKYIVETEKLICYIHKKDLHTQMYDAKDKVLICDDELGFHWEESYEFGGNIVKMSKTSQTSESYYGLGDKPVYINLKGKRFENWVTDSYAYGRDTDPIYKAIPFYIGLHHTKSYGIFFDNTFKSYFDFCQERRNVTSFWAQGGEMNYYFIYGPQMVDVVANYTDLTGKPHEMPPLWALGYHQCKWSYYPESNVKEIAAKFRELQIPCDAIYLDIDYMDGFRCFTWNKDYFPDPKRMVKELADDGFKTIVIIDPGIKIDMEYSVFKEALSKDYFCKRADG
;
A
#
# COMPACT_ATOMS: atom_id res chain seq x y z
N SER A 1 6.18 4.19 -13.85
CA SER A 1 5.69 4.04 -12.47
C SER A 1 4.25 3.54 -12.49
N TYR A 2 3.90 2.61 -11.59
CA TYR A 2 2.51 2.18 -11.35
C TYR A 2 1.78 3.07 -10.33
N ALA A 3 2.53 3.88 -9.58
CA ALA A 3 1.99 4.61 -8.44
C ALA A 3 1.64 6.07 -8.76
N ILE A 4 2.29 6.69 -9.75
CA ILE A 4 2.06 8.11 -10.06
C ILE A 4 0.74 8.29 -10.80
N THR A 5 -0.16 9.11 -10.24
CA THR A 5 -1.41 9.42 -10.92
C THR A 5 -1.15 10.32 -12.14
N LYS A 6 -1.95 10.13 -13.20
CA LYS A 6 -1.92 11.00 -14.39
C LYS A 6 -2.29 12.47 -14.08
N TYR A 7 -2.86 12.72 -12.90
CA TYR A 7 -3.23 14.06 -12.42
C TYR A 7 -2.19 14.64 -11.45
N ALA A 8 -1.03 14.01 -11.29
CA ALA A 8 -0.01 14.47 -10.37
C ALA A 8 0.44 15.88 -10.77
N SER A 9 0.50 16.78 -9.79
CA SER A 9 1.02 18.12 -10.02
C SER A 9 2.51 18.02 -10.37
N THR A 10 2.89 18.52 -11.53
CA THR A 10 4.28 18.60 -11.98
C THR A 10 4.70 20.06 -12.17
N GLY A 11 5.98 20.35 -11.95
CA GLY A 11 6.54 21.69 -12.08
C GLY A 11 6.97 22.30 -10.75
N TYR A 12 7.44 23.53 -10.82
CA TYR A 12 8.00 24.28 -9.71
C TYR A 12 7.67 25.77 -9.87
N ASN A 13 7.39 26.44 -8.76
CA ASN A 13 7.20 27.91 -8.75
C ASN A 13 8.55 28.64 -8.82
N LYS A 14 9.57 28.09 -8.15
CA LYS A 14 10.97 28.53 -8.17
C LYS A 14 11.86 27.31 -8.34
N LEU A 15 12.82 27.41 -9.25
CA LEU A 15 13.96 26.51 -9.37
C LEU A 15 15.18 27.33 -9.74
N GLU A 16 16.18 27.31 -8.88
CA GLU A 16 17.48 27.91 -9.13
C GLU A 16 18.54 26.83 -8.94
N ILE A 17 19.41 26.67 -9.93
CA ILE A 17 20.50 25.69 -9.89
C ILE A 17 21.81 26.48 -10.01
N THR A 18 22.60 26.42 -8.95
CA THR A 18 23.94 26.99 -8.91
C THR A 18 24.95 25.89 -8.58
N GLU A 19 26.24 26.19 -8.75
CA GLU A 19 27.30 25.28 -8.37
C GLU A 19 28.47 26.03 -7.75
N ASP A 20 29.16 25.37 -6.84
CA ASP A 20 30.48 25.77 -6.35
C ASP A 20 31.52 24.68 -6.69
N GLU A 21 32.73 24.75 -6.13
CA GLU A 21 33.78 23.77 -6.39
C GLU A 21 33.42 22.35 -5.89
N GLU A 22 32.59 22.23 -4.85
CA GLU A 22 32.31 20.98 -4.14
C GLU A 22 30.95 20.37 -4.51
N LYS A 23 29.95 21.17 -4.87
CA LYS A 23 28.56 20.72 -5.01
C LYS A 23 27.75 21.50 -6.05
N TYR A 24 26.67 20.85 -6.49
CA TYR A 24 25.51 21.52 -7.09
C TYR A 24 24.52 21.90 -5.99
N ILE A 25 23.89 23.05 -6.14
CA ILE A 25 22.90 23.60 -5.22
C ILE A 25 21.60 23.80 -5.99
N VAL A 26 20.57 23.02 -5.65
CA VAL A 26 19.24 23.13 -6.23
C VAL A 26 18.32 23.77 -5.20
N GLU A 27 17.91 25.01 -5.43
CA GLU A 27 17.05 25.78 -4.54
C GLU A 27 15.64 25.92 -5.12
N THR A 28 14.64 25.67 -4.28
CA THR A 28 13.21 25.90 -4.55
C THR A 28 12.63 26.85 -3.50
N GLU A 29 11.33 27.15 -3.57
CA GLU A 29 10.68 27.95 -2.52
C GLU A 29 10.70 27.28 -1.13
N LYS A 30 10.80 25.95 -1.06
CA LYS A 30 10.63 25.17 0.18
C LYS A 30 11.86 24.39 0.60
N LEU A 31 12.70 23.99 -0.34
CA LEU A 31 13.85 23.12 -0.13
C LEU A 31 15.11 23.68 -0.77
N ILE A 32 16.25 23.36 -0.16
CA ILE A 32 17.56 23.42 -0.79
C ILE A 32 18.12 21.99 -0.81
N CYS A 33 18.53 21.54 -1.97
CA CYS A 33 19.17 20.24 -2.17
C CYS A 33 20.63 20.47 -2.55
N TYR A 34 21.56 19.97 -1.73
CA TYR A 34 22.97 19.94 -2.06
C TYR A 34 23.32 18.57 -2.63
N ILE A 35 23.96 18.56 -3.80
CA ILE A 35 24.43 17.35 -4.47
C ILE A 35 25.95 17.45 -4.60
N HIS A 36 26.67 16.68 -3.79
CA HIS A 36 28.13 16.73 -3.75
C HIS A 36 28.75 16.12 -5.01
N LYS A 37 29.71 16.81 -5.62
CA LYS A 37 30.32 16.40 -6.90
C LYS A 37 31.18 15.14 -6.79
N LYS A 38 31.70 14.85 -5.60
CA LYS A 38 32.64 13.75 -5.35
C LYS A 38 31.99 12.37 -5.45
N ASP A 39 30.77 12.23 -4.94
CA ASP A 39 30.10 10.95 -4.71
C ASP A 39 28.58 10.99 -4.93
N LEU A 40 28.06 12.13 -5.39
CA LEU A 40 26.62 12.40 -5.58
C LEU A 40 25.79 12.28 -4.29
N HIS A 41 26.46 12.34 -3.13
CA HIS A 41 25.81 12.44 -1.83
C HIS A 41 24.84 13.62 -1.80
N THR A 42 23.60 13.37 -1.38
CA THR A 42 22.55 14.38 -1.38
C THR A 42 22.13 14.77 0.03
N GLN A 43 21.94 16.08 0.24
CA GLN A 43 21.46 16.64 1.51
C GLN A 43 20.27 17.55 1.26
N MET A 44 19.19 17.37 2.01
CA MET A 44 17.95 18.13 1.91
C MET A 44 17.81 19.08 3.09
N TYR A 45 17.73 20.37 2.83
CA TYR A 45 17.54 21.42 3.82
C TYR A 45 16.22 22.16 3.60
N ASP A 46 15.65 22.67 4.68
CA ASP A 46 14.53 23.60 4.63
C ASP A 46 15.00 24.96 4.08
N ALA A 47 14.32 25.50 3.07
CA ALA A 47 14.74 26.76 2.46
C ALA A 47 14.59 27.98 3.40
N LYS A 48 13.69 27.92 4.38
CA LYS A 48 13.34 29.04 5.27
C LYS A 48 14.32 29.16 6.43
N ASP A 49 14.57 28.06 7.15
CA ASP A 49 15.40 28.05 8.36
C ASP A 49 16.76 27.36 8.19
N LYS A 50 17.02 26.78 7.00
CA LYS A 50 18.27 26.09 6.64
C LYS A 50 18.59 24.91 7.56
N VAL A 51 17.58 24.32 8.21
CA VAL A 51 17.73 23.08 9.00
C VAL A 51 17.84 21.88 8.07
N LEU A 52 18.77 20.96 8.38
CA LEU A 52 18.93 19.69 7.68
C LEU A 52 17.72 18.77 7.97
N ILE A 53 17.05 18.31 6.91
CA ILE A 53 15.86 17.46 7.00
C ILE A 53 16.23 16.00 6.77
N CYS A 54 17.02 15.73 5.74
CA CYS A 54 17.41 14.38 5.34
C CYS A 54 18.80 14.43 4.71
N ASP A 55 19.61 13.43 5.01
CA ASP A 55 21.02 13.33 4.64
C ASP A 55 21.26 11.91 4.17
N ASP A 56 21.87 11.75 3.01
CA ASP A 56 22.34 10.43 2.58
C ASP A 56 23.41 9.93 3.55
N GLU A 57 23.53 8.61 3.73
CA GLU A 57 24.66 8.04 4.49
C GLU A 57 25.71 7.52 3.52
N LEU A 58 25.26 6.63 2.63
CA LEU A 58 25.94 6.29 1.40
C LEU A 58 25.02 6.76 0.27
N GLY A 59 25.62 7.30 -0.81
CA GLY A 59 24.89 7.60 -2.03
C GLY A 59 24.24 6.36 -2.64
N PHE A 60 23.63 6.54 -3.82
CA PHE A 60 23.07 5.43 -4.57
C PHE A 60 24.10 4.29 -4.76
N HIS A 61 23.72 3.07 -4.39
CA HIS A 61 24.54 1.89 -4.59
C HIS A 61 23.69 0.69 -5.01
N TRP A 62 24.35 -0.26 -5.65
CA TRP A 62 23.76 -1.50 -6.09
C TRP A 62 24.76 -2.64 -5.93
N GLU A 63 24.24 -3.86 -5.84
CA GLU A 63 25.02 -5.09 -5.73
C GLU A 63 24.43 -6.15 -6.66
N GLU A 64 25.27 -6.89 -7.37
CA GLU A 64 24.82 -8.00 -8.22
C GLU A 64 24.30 -9.16 -7.37
N SER A 65 23.09 -9.65 -7.66
CA SER A 65 22.54 -10.84 -7.03
C SER A 65 22.86 -12.08 -7.85
N TYR A 66 23.86 -12.86 -7.41
CA TYR A 66 24.24 -14.11 -8.08
C TYR A 66 23.18 -15.22 -7.97
N GLU A 67 22.35 -15.20 -6.93
CA GLU A 67 21.32 -16.21 -6.70
C GLU A 67 20.10 -16.03 -7.61
N PHE A 68 19.60 -14.79 -7.72
CA PHE A 68 18.38 -14.48 -8.47
C PHE A 68 18.65 -13.89 -9.86
N GLY A 69 19.91 -13.53 -10.15
CA GLY A 69 20.26 -12.68 -11.28
C GLY A 69 19.81 -11.23 -11.06
N GLY A 70 20.44 -10.29 -11.78
CA GLY A 70 20.11 -8.87 -11.67
C GLY A 70 20.78 -8.17 -10.49
N ASN A 71 20.27 -6.99 -10.12
CA ASN A 71 20.88 -6.11 -9.13
C ASN A 71 19.95 -5.84 -7.95
N ILE A 72 20.47 -5.95 -6.74
CA ILE A 72 19.89 -5.35 -5.54
C ILE A 72 20.21 -3.87 -5.59
N VAL A 73 19.17 -3.04 -5.52
CA VAL A 73 19.31 -1.58 -5.48
C VAL A 73 19.09 -1.09 -4.06
N LYS A 74 19.97 -0.24 -3.53
CA LYS A 74 19.90 0.21 -2.13
C LYS A 74 20.21 1.71 -1.98
N MET A 75 19.57 2.29 -0.98
CA MET A 75 19.81 3.66 -0.51
C MET A 75 19.89 3.65 1.01
N SER A 76 20.80 4.44 1.58
CA SER A 76 20.88 4.66 3.03
C SER A 76 20.88 6.15 3.36
N LYS A 77 20.28 6.49 4.48
CA LYS A 77 20.14 7.83 5.03
C LYS A 77 20.75 7.85 6.44
N THR A 78 21.35 8.96 6.81
CA THR A 78 21.79 9.20 8.19
C THR A 78 20.55 9.41 9.06
N SER A 79 20.38 8.58 10.09
CA SER A 79 19.33 8.83 11.08
C SER A 79 19.82 9.84 12.11
N GLN A 80 19.07 10.94 12.19
CA GLN A 80 19.38 12.05 13.08
C GLN A 80 18.93 11.75 14.51
N THR A 81 19.48 12.51 15.47
CA THR A 81 19.10 12.39 16.87
C THR A 81 17.62 12.71 17.04
N SER A 82 16.91 11.90 17.82
CA SER A 82 15.47 12.04 18.08
C SER A 82 14.56 11.96 16.84
N GLU A 83 15.06 11.46 15.72
CA GLU A 83 14.24 11.18 14.53
C GLU A 83 13.36 9.94 14.76
N SER A 84 12.12 9.98 14.27
CA SER A 84 11.14 8.89 14.35
C SER A 84 10.57 8.57 12.97
N TYR A 85 10.12 7.33 12.76
CA TYR A 85 9.66 6.84 11.46
C TYR A 85 8.27 6.22 11.56
N TYR A 86 7.43 6.48 10.57
CA TYR A 86 6.02 6.07 10.53
C TYR A 86 5.61 5.62 9.13
N GLY A 87 4.63 4.73 8.99
CA GLY A 87 4.10 4.32 7.68
C GLY A 87 4.26 2.83 7.39
N LEU A 88 4.68 2.50 6.17
CA LEU A 88 4.78 1.14 5.61
C LEU A 88 3.48 0.33 5.54
N GLY A 89 2.32 1.01 5.59
CA GLY A 89 1.02 0.36 5.49
C GLY A 89 0.57 -0.27 6.80
N ASP A 90 0.19 -1.55 6.76
CA ASP A 90 -0.54 -2.23 7.83
C ASP A 90 0.36 -3.04 8.78
N LYS A 91 1.56 -2.55 9.09
CA LYS A 91 2.49 -3.26 9.98
C LYS A 91 1.91 -3.36 11.41
N PRO A 92 1.77 -4.56 12.01
CA PRO A 92 1.13 -4.77 13.31
C PRO A 92 2.10 -4.51 14.48
N VAL A 93 2.72 -3.34 14.47
CA VAL A 93 3.74 -2.90 15.40
C VAL A 93 3.33 -1.60 16.09
N TYR A 94 4.11 -1.14 17.07
CA TYR A 94 3.96 0.24 17.54
C TYR A 94 4.20 1.23 16.41
N ILE A 95 3.51 2.37 16.48
CA ILE A 95 3.46 3.38 15.43
C ILE A 95 4.86 3.88 15.01
N ASN A 96 5.81 3.98 15.94
CA ASN A 96 7.20 4.33 15.63
C ASN A 96 7.97 3.08 15.18
N LEU A 97 8.46 3.12 13.94
CA LEU A 97 9.17 2.02 13.29
C LEU A 97 10.66 1.95 13.67
N LYS A 98 11.19 2.94 14.39
CA LYS A 98 12.62 2.99 14.76
C LYS A 98 13.05 1.76 15.58
N GLY A 99 14.24 1.25 15.27
CA GLY A 99 14.84 0.05 15.83
C GLY A 99 14.33 -1.24 15.21
N LYS A 100 13.54 -1.18 14.14
CA LYS A 100 12.96 -2.35 13.46
C LYS A 100 13.33 -2.37 11.98
N ARG A 101 13.22 -3.57 11.41
CA ARG A 101 13.38 -3.85 10.00
C ARG A 101 12.15 -4.58 9.51
N PHE A 102 11.76 -4.30 8.28
CA PHE A 102 10.54 -4.81 7.68
C PHE A 102 10.82 -5.36 6.30
N GLU A 103 10.13 -6.46 5.99
CA GLU A 103 9.97 -7.00 4.66
C GLU A 103 8.65 -6.47 4.08
N ASN A 104 8.73 -5.92 2.87
CA ASN A 104 7.60 -5.34 2.17
C ASN A 104 7.21 -6.26 1.01
N TRP A 105 6.47 -7.30 1.36
CA TRP A 105 6.03 -8.36 0.44
C TRP A 105 4.64 -8.86 0.85
N VAL A 106 3.65 -8.76 -0.03
CA VAL A 106 2.27 -9.18 0.28
C VAL A 106 2.24 -10.67 0.61
N THR A 107 1.89 -11.00 1.84
CA THR A 107 1.93 -12.37 2.38
C THR A 107 0.65 -12.69 3.13
N ASP A 108 0.08 -13.87 2.85
CA ASP A 108 -1.05 -14.40 3.63
C ASP A 108 -0.54 -14.96 4.96
N SER A 109 -0.61 -14.12 5.99
CA SER A 109 -0.17 -14.44 7.35
C SER A 109 -1.39 -14.65 8.26
N TYR A 110 -2.06 -15.80 8.08
CA TYR A 110 -3.26 -16.14 8.85
C TYR A 110 -3.02 -16.07 10.37
N ALA A 111 -3.99 -15.50 11.09
CA ALA A 111 -3.94 -15.31 12.54
C ALA A 111 -2.65 -14.61 13.03
N TYR A 112 -2.14 -13.64 12.25
CA TYR A 112 -0.95 -12.89 12.61
C TYR A 112 -1.09 -12.22 13.99
N GLY A 113 0.04 -12.16 14.68
CA GLY A 113 0.16 -11.52 15.98
C GLY A 113 0.78 -10.13 15.85
N ARG A 114 0.97 -9.52 17.01
CA ARG A 114 1.82 -8.35 17.14
C ARG A 114 3.24 -8.69 16.69
N ASP A 115 3.88 -7.76 15.99
CA ASP A 115 5.24 -7.90 15.45
C ASP A 115 5.40 -8.98 14.36
N THR A 116 4.30 -9.54 13.83
CA THR A 116 4.34 -10.37 12.61
C THR A 116 4.59 -9.51 11.38
N ASP A 117 5.58 -9.89 10.58
CA ASP A 117 5.95 -9.25 9.32
C ASP A 117 6.63 -10.29 8.41
N PRO A 118 6.33 -10.33 7.11
CA PRO A 118 5.35 -9.52 6.38
C PRO A 118 3.88 -9.97 6.55
N ILE A 119 2.94 -9.10 6.13
CA ILE A 119 1.49 -9.38 6.08
C ILE A 119 0.84 -8.87 4.77
N TYR A 120 -0.45 -8.50 4.80
CA TYR A 120 -1.32 -8.34 3.64
C TYR A 120 -1.10 -7.11 2.74
N LYS A 121 -0.45 -6.03 3.19
CA LYS A 121 -0.17 -4.87 2.31
C LYS A 121 1.31 -4.55 2.27
N ALA A 122 1.74 -4.16 1.07
CA ALA A 122 3.10 -3.70 0.82
C ALA A 122 3.04 -2.26 0.26
N ILE A 123 3.11 -1.26 1.14
CA ILE A 123 3.09 0.15 0.77
C ILE A 123 4.47 0.74 1.08
N PRO A 124 5.37 0.90 0.09
CA PRO A 124 6.76 1.33 0.30
C PRO A 124 6.88 2.84 0.54
N PHE A 125 6.10 3.38 1.48
CA PHE A 125 6.08 4.78 1.87
C PHE A 125 6.25 4.92 3.38
N TYR A 126 7.18 5.77 3.81
CA TYR A 126 7.33 6.14 5.21
C TYR A 126 7.49 7.65 5.38
N ILE A 127 7.19 8.13 6.58
CA ILE A 127 7.37 9.51 7.02
C ILE A 127 8.47 9.53 8.07
N GLY A 128 9.52 10.32 7.83
CA GLY A 128 10.50 10.70 8.83
C GLY A 128 10.06 11.98 9.53
N LEU A 129 10.11 11.98 10.86
CA LEU A 129 9.85 13.15 11.71
C LEU A 129 11.13 13.48 12.45
N HIS A 130 11.71 14.63 12.13
CA HIS A 130 12.90 15.16 12.77
C HIS A 130 12.61 16.54 13.36
N HIS A 131 12.76 16.68 14.68
CA HIS A 131 12.34 17.88 15.43
C HIS A 131 10.87 18.25 15.16
N THR A 132 10.63 19.38 14.50
CA THR A 132 9.30 19.90 14.13
C THR A 132 9.07 19.85 12.60
N LYS A 133 9.88 19.09 11.87
CA LYS A 133 9.83 18.95 10.42
C LYS A 133 9.59 17.50 10.03
N SER A 134 8.75 17.30 9.01
CA SER A 134 8.49 15.99 8.46
C SER A 134 8.92 15.91 7.00
N TYR A 135 9.21 14.70 6.56
CA TYR A 135 9.39 14.36 5.16
C TYR A 135 8.88 12.95 4.90
N GLY A 136 8.57 12.65 3.66
CA GLY A 136 8.21 11.32 3.20
C GLY A 136 9.26 10.77 2.26
N ILE A 137 9.48 9.46 2.33
CA ILE A 137 10.15 8.72 1.26
C ILE A 137 9.15 7.70 0.73
N PHE A 138 8.83 7.82 -0.56
CA PHE A 138 8.10 6.82 -1.30
C PHE A 138 9.06 6.12 -2.26
N PHE A 139 9.34 4.83 -2.02
CA PHE A 139 10.20 4.02 -2.87
C PHE A 139 9.33 3.35 -3.95
N ASP A 140 9.36 3.89 -5.17
CA ASP A 140 8.54 3.48 -6.31
C ASP A 140 9.10 2.22 -6.96
N ASN A 141 9.03 1.12 -6.21
CA ASN A 141 9.54 -0.17 -6.61
C ASN A 141 8.59 -1.28 -6.14
N THR A 142 8.17 -2.15 -7.06
CA THR A 142 7.21 -3.24 -6.81
C THR A 142 7.86 -4.59 -6.50
N PHE A 143 9.19 -4.68 -6.58
CA PHE A 143 9.91 -5.88 -6.18
C PHE A 143 9.85 -6.06 -4.67
N LYS A 144 10.19 -7.27 -4.23
CA LYS A 144 10.39 -7.56 -2.81
C LYS A 144 11.38 -6.57 -2.23
N SER A 145 10.88 -5.70 -1.36
CA SER A 145 11.63 -4.58 -0.79
C SER A 145 11.73 -4.69 0.71
N TYR A 146 12.69 -3.98 1.27
CA TYR A 146 13.02 -4.02 2.68
C TYR A 146 13.32 -2.62 3.18
N PHE A 147 13.03 -2.40 4.45
CA PHE A 147 13.24 -1.13 5.12
C PHE A 147 13.85 -1.41 6.48
N ASP A 148 14.99 -0.81 6.78
CA ASP A 148 15.66 -0.87 8.08
C ASP A 148 15.67 0.52 8.69
N PHE A 149 15.02 0.69 9.84
CA PHE A 149 14.96 1.95 10.57
C PHE A 149 15.88 1.91 11.78
N CYS A 150 17.18 1.79 11.55
CA CYS A 150 18.20 1.76 12.60
C CYS A 150 18.24 0.48 13.43
N GLN A 151 17.80 -0.65 12.87
CA GLN A 151 17.91 -1.96 13.51
C GLN A 151 19.33 -2.52 13.34
N GLU A 152 19.86 -2.54 12.12
CA GLU A 152 21.21 -3.02 11.83
C GLU A 152 22.28 -2.05 12.33
N ARG A 153 22.12 -0.75 12.04
CA ARG A 153 23.03 0.33 12.46
C ARG A 153 22.25 1.48 13.07
N ARG A 154 22.53 1.80 14.34
CA ARG A 154 21.74 2.74 15.15
C ARG A 154 21.56 4.15 14.56
N ASN A 155 22.46 4.58 13.68
CA ASN A 155 22.47 5.90 13.05
C ASN A 155 22.19 5.84 11.54
N VAL A 156 21.68 4.72 11.01
CA VAL A 156 21.40 4.56 9.58
C VAL A 156 19.99 4.04 9.39
N THR A 157 19.27 4.66 8.46
CA THR A 157 18.04 4.11 7.90
C THR A 157 18.30 3.71 6.46
N SER A 158 17.80 2.57 6.01
CA SER A 158 18.04 2.12 4.64
C SER A 158 16.82 1.43 4.05
N PHE A 159 16.75 1.44 2.72
CA PHE A 159 15.74 0.72 1.97
C PHE A 159 16.36 0.16 0.69
N TRP A 160 15.93 -1.04 0.32
CA TRP A 160 16.43 -1.74 -0.86
C TRP A 160 15.37 -2.66 -1.44
N ALA A 161 15.59 -3.09 -2.68
CA ALA A 161 14.76 -4.07 -3.36
C ALA A 161 15.62 -5.13 -4.05
N GLN A 162 15.08 -6.33 -4.21
CA GLN A 162 15.73 -7.46 -4.91
C GLN A 162 15.74 -7.30 -6.45
N GLY A 163 15.33 -6.15 -6.96
CA GLY A 163 15.33 -5.84 -8.38
C GLY A 163 14.63 -4.50 -8.65
N GLY A 164 14.36 -4.23 -9.92
CA GLY A 164 13.78 -2.97 -10.36
C GLY A 164 14.76 -1.79 -10.25
N GLU A 165 14.22 -0.59 -10.33
CA GLU A 165 14.99 0.66 -10.33
C GLU A 165 15.09 1.24 -8.91
N MET A 166 16.17 1.97 -8.62
CA MET A 166 16.22 2.87 -7.47
C MET A 166 15.51 4.18 -7.80
N ASN A 167 14.20 4.11 -7.96
CA ASN A 167 13.35 5.28 -8.12
C ASN A 167 12.64 5.57 -6.80
N TYR A 168 12.89 6.74 -6.20
CA TYR A 168 12.18 7.15 -4.99
C TYR A 168 11.90 8.65 -4.99
N TYR A 169 10.86 9.03 -4.26
CA TYR A 169 10.39 10.39 -4.14
C TYR A 169 10.64 10.90 -2.72
N PHE A 170 11.34 12.02 -2.61
CA PHE A 170 11.41 12.80 -1.38
C PHE A 170 10.24 13.78 -1.34
N ILE A 171 9.42 13.69 -0.30
CA ILE A 171 8.16 14.41 -0.18
C ILE A 171 8.23 15.32 1.04
N TYR A 172 8.55 16.59 0.84
CA TYR A 172 8.63 17.54 1.94
C TYR A 172 7.25 18.02 2.41
N GLY A 173 7.08 18.13 3.72
CA GLY A 173 5.90 18.71 4.36
C GLY A 173 6.24 19.00 5.81
N PRO A 174 6.36 20.26 6.26
CA PRO A 174 6.84 20.56 7.61
C PRO A 174 6.01 19.86 8.68
N GLN A 175 4.71 19.66 8.44
CA GLN A 175 3.86 18.79 9.24
C GLN A 175 3.61 17.45 8.54
N MET A 176 3.43 16.37 9.30
CA MET A 176 3.12 15.04 8.74
C MET A 176 1.88 15.04 7.83
N VAL A 177 0.89 15.88 8.14
CA VAL A 177 -0.32 16.04 7.31
C VAL A 177 -0.01 16.58 5.92
N ASP A 178 0.98 17.48 5.80
CA ASP A 178 1.44 18.02 4.52
C ASP A 178 2.13 16.95 3.70
N VAL A 179 2.92 16.07 4.35
CA VAL A 179 3.58 14.94 3.70
C VAL A 179 2.53 13.98 3.11
N VAL A 180 1.48 13.65 3.86
CA VAL A 180 0.39 12.79 3.39
C VAL A 180 -0.39 13.46 2.25
N ALA A 181 -0.68 14.75 2.37
CA ALA A 181 -1.34 15.50 1.30
C ALA A 181 -0.52 15.46 0.00
N ASN A 182 0.79 15.75 0.07
CA ASN A 182 1.68 15.74 -1.09
C ASN A 182 1.87 14.32 -1.65
N TYR A 183 1.95 13.29 -0.79
CA TYR A 183 2.01 11.89 -1.22
C TYR A 183 0.75 11.46 -1.97
N THR A 184 -0.43 11.86 -1.49
CA THR A 184 -1.71 11.55 -2.17
C THR A 184 -1.94 12.43 -3.39
N ASP A 185 -1.37 13.63 -3.47
CA ASP A 185 -1.35 14.41 -4.73
C ASP A 185 -0.48 13.75 -5.80
N LEU A 186 0.61 13.09 -5.39
CA LEU A 186 1.49 12.32 -6.27
C LEU A 186 0.87 10.99 -6.71
N THR A 187 0.24 10.26 -5.79
CA THR A 187 -0.24 8.89 -6.01
C THR A 187 -1.73 8.77 -6.33
N GLY A 188 -2.49 9.84 -6.13
CA GLY A 188 -3.92 9.90 -6.35
C GLY A 188 -4.69 9.95 -5.03
N LYS A 189 -5.61 10.91 -4.95
CA LYS A 189 -6.66 10.95 -3.94
C LYS A 189 -7.84 10.10 -4.42
N PRO A 190 -8.62 9.46 -3.53
CA PRO A 190 -9.88 8.85 -3.91
C PRO A 190 -10.72 9.84 -4.72
N HIS A 191 -11.01 9.51 -5.99
CA HIS A 191 -11.72 10.40 -6.90
C HIS A 191 -13.18 10.62 -6.49
N GLU A 192 -13.74 9.65 -5.79
CA GLU A 192 -15.10 9.69 -5.28
C GLU A 192 -15.09 9.34 -3.80
N MET A 193 -15.94 10.03 -3.04
CA MET A 193 -16.22 9.63 -1.67
C MET A 193 -16.94 8.27 -1.70
N PRO A 194 -16.69 7.40 -0.72
CA PRO A 194 -17.47 6.18 -0.61
C PRO A 194 -18.97 6.52 -0.49
N PRO A 195 -19.86 5.68 -1.03
CA PRO A 195 -21.29 5.90 -0.88
C PRO A 195 -21.66 5.93 0.61
N LEU A 196 -22.63 6.76 1.00
CA LEU A 196 -22.92 7.04 2.42
C LEU A 196 -23.14 5.78 3.27
N TRP A 197 -23.80 4.75 2.70
CA TRP A 197 -24.08 3.48 3.38
C TRP A 197 -22.80 2.73 3.79
N ALA A 198 -21.67 2.96 3.10
CA ALA A 198 -20.39 2.32 3.41
C ALA A 198 -19.74 2.86 4.71
N LEU A 199 -20.25 3.98 5.24
CA LEU A 199 -19.88 4.50 6.55
C LEU A 199 -20.75 3.93 7.68
N GLY A 200 -21.80 3.18 7.33
CA GLY A 200 -22.69 2.50 8.26
C GLY A 200 -22.09 1.22 8.85
N TYR A 201 -22.87 0.53 9.68
CA TYR A 201 -22.45 -0.77 10.22
C TYR A 201 -22.62 -1.88 9.19
N HIS A 202 -21.59 -2.72 9.05
CA HIS A 202 -21.55 -3.84 8.11
C HIS A 202 -21.46 -5.16 8.87
N GLN A 203 -22.27 -6.15 8.49
CA GLN A 203 -22.22 -7.50 9.05
C GLN A 203 -21.53 -8.47 8.10
N CYS A 204 -20.50 -9.16 8.59
CA CYS A 204 -19.78 -10.21 7.86
C CYS A 204 -19.38 -11.35 8.81
N LYS A 205 -19.30 -12.57 8.26
CA LYS A 205 -18.72 -13.77 8.88
C LYS A 205 -18.40 -14.76 7.76
N TRP A 206 -17.33 -15.53 7.92
CA TRP A 206 -17.12 -16.80 7.20
C TRP A 206 -17.89 -17.92 7.93
N SER A 207 -19.06 -18.37 7.49
CA SER A 207 -19.89 -17.89 6.37
C SER A 207 -21.36 -17.76 6.77
N TYR A 208 -22.17 -17.16 5.90
CA TYR A 208 -23.63 -17.13 6.01
C TYR A 208 -24.27 -17.89 4.85
N TYR A 209 -24.69 -19.13 5.12
CA TYR A 209 -25.42 -19.98 4.19
C TYR A 209 -26.29 -20.97 4.99
N PRO A 210 -27.42 -21.46 4.45
CA PRO A 210 -28.04 -21.06 3.18
C PRO A 210 -28.76 -19.69 3.30
N GLU A 211 -29.49 -19.28 2.26
CA GLU A 211 -30.27 -18.03 2.19
C GLU A 211 -31.09 -17.73 3.47
N SER A 212 -31.66 -18.77 4.11
CA SER A 212 -32.46 -18.61 5.34
C SER A 212 -31.68 -17.96 6.48
N ASN A 213 -30.39 -18.30 6.62
CA ASN A 213 -29.54 -17.76 7.68
C ASN A 213 -29.25 -16.27 7.45
N VAL A 214 -29.06 -15.88 6.19
CA VAL A 214 -28.87 -14.47 5.80
C VAL A 214 -30.12 -13.66 6.18
N LYS A 215 -31.30 -14.20 5.88
CA LYS A 215 -32.59 -13.56 6.19
C LYS A 215 -32.86 -13.47 7.68
N GLU A 216 -32.55 -14.51 8.44
CA GLU A 216 -32.69 -14.51 9.90
C GLU A 216 -31.84 -13.39 10.51
N ILE A 217 -30.59 -13.24 10.07
CA ILE A 217 -29.70 -12.17 10.53
C ILE A 217 -30.26 -10.79 10.17
N ALA A 218 -30.66 -10.59 8.91
CA ALA A 218 -31.24 -9.32 8.45
C ALA A 218 -32.49 -8.94 9.26
N ALA A 219 -33.40 -9.89 9.45
CA ALA A 219 -34.60 -9.71 10.27
C ALA A 219 -34.24 -9.38 11.72
N LYS A 220 -33.22 -10.05 12.29
CA LYS A 220 -32.81 -9.82 13.68
C LYS A 220 -32.27 -8.40 13.91
N PHE A 221 -31.51 -7.85 12.96
CA PHE A 221 -31.08 -6.44 13.02
C PHE A 221 -32.28 -5.49 13.10
N ARG A 222 -33.32 -5.74 12.29
CA ARG A 222 -34.55 -4.92 12.27
C ARG A 222 -35.37 -5.11 13.54
N GLU A 223 -35.54 -6.35 14.01
CA GLU A 223 -36.23 -6.70 15.25
C GLU A 223 -35.58 -6.01 16.48
N LEU A 224 -34.26 -6.07 16.57
CA LEU A 224 -33.49 -5.49 17.68
C LEU A 224 -33.22 -3.99 17.53
N GLN A 225 -33.67 -3.37 16.44
CA GLN A 225 -33.42 -1.96 16.12
C GLN A 225 -31.93 -1.59 16.12
N ILE A 226 -31.08 -2.51 15.65
CA ILE A 226 -29.63 -2.26 15.49
C ILE A 226 -29.41 -1.78 14.04
N PRO A 227 -28.88 -0.56 13.82
CA PRO A 227 -28.55 -0.08 12.48
C PRO A 227 -27.54 -0.99 11.79
N CYS A 228 -27.82 -1.35 10.54
CA CYS A 228 -26.95 -2.15 9.70
C CYS A 228 -27.30 -1.90 8.23
N ASP A 229 -26.29 -1.50 7.46
CA ASP A 229 -26.39 -1.02 6.09
C ASP A 229 -25.95 -2.06 5.07
N ALA A 230 -25.11 -3.03 5.44
CA ALA A 230 -24.62 -4.05 4.52
C ALA A 230 -24.46 -5.44 5.16
N ILE A 231 -24.75 -6.47 4.37
CA ILE A 231 -24.52 -7.87 4.71
C ILE A 231 -23.60 -8.48 3.66
N TYR A 232 -22.50 -9.08 4.13
CA TYR A 232 -21.51 -9.75 3.29
C TYR A 232 -21.82 -11.24 3.18
N LEU A 233 -21.65 -11.80 1.98
CA LEU A 233 -21.67 -13.23 1.73
C LEU A 233 -20.26 -13.69 1.40
N ASP A 234 -19.73 -14.55 2.28
CA ASP A 234 -18.43 -15.18 2.12
C ASP A 234 -18.51 -16.38 1.14
N ILE A 235 -17.39 -17.04 0.89
CA ILE A 235 -17.13 -17.92 -0.26
C ILE A 235 -18.20 -19.01 -0.53
N ASP A 236 -18.93 -19.47 0.49
CA ASP A 236 -19.96 -20.51 0.37
C ASP A 236 -21.21 -20.10 -0.44
N TYR A 237 -21.35 -18.82 -0.82
CA TYR A 237 -22.38 -18.43 -1.78
C TYR A 237 -22.13 -19.00 -3.19
N MET A 238 -20.87 -19.30 -3.52
CA MET A 238 -20.45 -19.80 -4.83
C MET A 238 -20.74 -21.29 -4.99
N ASP A 239 -21.02 -21.73 -6.22
CA ASP A 239 -21.15 -23.15 -6.54
C ASP A 239 -19.77 -23.83 -6.55
N GLY A 240 -19.47 -24.56 -5.47
CA GLY A 240 -18.23 -25.33 -5.34
C GLY A 240 -16.99 -24.46 -5.44
N PHE A 241 -17.03 -23.24 -4.89
CA PHE A 241 -15.96 -22.24 -4.89
C PHE A 241 -15.60 -21.71 -6.31
N ARG A 242 -16.55 -21.78 -7.25
CA ARG A 242 -16.40 -21.19 -8.59
C ARG A 242 -16.81 -19.71 -8.53
N CYS A 243 -15.86 -18.80 -8.74
CA CYS A 243 -16.14 -17.36 -8.82
C CYS A 243 -17.27 -17.03 -9.81
N PHE A 244 -17.97 -15.91 -9.62
CA PHE A 244 -19.06 -15.48 -10.50
C PHE A 244 -20.25 -16.45 -10.63
N THR A 245 -20.37 -17.43 -9.72
CA THR A 245 -21.51 -18.37 -9.68
C THR A 245 -22.31 -18.20 -8.39
N TRP A 246 -23.48 -18.85 -8.34
CA TRP A 246 -24.29 -18.99 -7.13
C TRP A 246 -24.64 -20.46 -6.94
N ASN A 247 -24.40 -20.98 -5.74
CA ASN A 247 -24.88 -22.31 -5.38
C ASN A 247 -26.41 -22.30 -5.27
N LYS A 248 -27.09 -23.04 -6.16
CA LYS A 248 -28.55 -23.06 -6.24
C LYS A 248 -29.23 -23.85 -5.13
N ASP A 249 -28.52 -24.73 -4.44
CA ASP A 249 -29.04 -25.45 -3.28
C ASP A 249 -29.07 -24.53 -2.05
N TYR A 250 -28.06 -23.65 -1.91
CA TYR A 250 -27.97 -22.70 -0.80
C TYR A 250 -28.71 -21.39 -1.06
N PHE A 251 -28.66 -20.91 -2.31
CA PHE A 251 -29.21 -19.65 -2.79
C PHE A 251 -30.01 -19.89 -4.07
N PRO A 252 -31.24 -20.43 -3.96
CA PRO A 252 -32.04 -20.82 -5.14
C PRO A 252 -32.39 -19.63 -6.02
N ASP A 253 -32.75 -18.49 -5.42
CA ASP A 253 -33.06 -17.24 -6.12
C ASP A 253 -32.31 -16.05 -5.51
N PRO A 254 -31.01 -15.87 -5.87
CA PRO A 254 -30.19 -14.82 -5.30
C PRO A 254 -30.66 -13.42 -5.73
N LYS A 255 -31.29 -13.29 -6.91
CA LYS A 255 -31.84 -12.01 -7.36
C LYS A 255 -32.99 -11.56 -6.46
N ARG A 256 -33.90 -12.49 -6.13
CA ARG A 256 -34.98 -12.21 -5.18
C ARG A 256 -34.42 -11.90 -3.79
N MET A 257 -33.50 -12.72 -3.26
CA MET A 257 -32.90 -12.46 -1.95
C MET A 257 -32.24 -11.07 -1.87
N VAL A 258 -31.41 -10.71 -2.85
CA VAL A 258 -30.76 -9.39 -2.90
C VAL A 258 -31.79 -8.27 -2.96
N LYS A 259 -32.88 -8.46 -3.71
CA LYS A 259 -33.97 -7.48 -3.76
C LYS A 259 -34.66 -7.33 -2.40
N GLU A 260 -35.03 -8.44 -1.75
CA GLU A 260 -35.68 -8.43 -0.43
C GLU A 260 -34.79 -7.74 0.62
N LEU A 261 -33.48 -8.05 0.63
CA LEU A 261 -32.51 -7.36 1.50
C LEU A 261 -32.43 -5.86 1.19
N ALA A 262 -32.44 -5.48 -0.09
CA ALA A 262 -32.45 -4.07 -0.50
C ALA A 262 -33.73 -3.34 -0.10
N ASP A 263 -34.89 -4.00 -0.19
CA ASP A 263 -36.19 -3.45 0.25
C ASP A 263 -36.17 -3.21 1.77
N ASP A 264 -35.46 -4.05 2.54
CA ASP A 264 -35.22 -3.89 3.97
C ASP A 264 -34.09 -2.90 4.30
N GLY A 265 -33.48 -2.27 3.30
CA GLY A 265 -32.44 -1.23 3.46
C GLY A 265 -31.00 -1.74 3.55
N PHE A 266 -30.73 -3.02 3.26
CA PHE A 266 -29.38 -3.59 3.24
C PHE A 266 -28.75 -3.55 1.84
N LYS A 267 -27.42 -3.40 1.79
CA LYS A 267 -26.60 -3.69 0.62
C LYS A 267 -26.00 -5.09 0.75
N THR A 268 -26.13 -5.90 -0.30
CA THR A 268 -25.48 -7.21 -0.35
C THR A 268 -24.11 -7.08 -1.00
N ILE A 269 -23.07 -7.56 -0.31
CA ILE A 269 -21.70 -7.59 -0.82
C ILE A 269 -21.26 -9.05 -0.89
N VAL A 270 -20.62 -9.46 -1.99
CA VAL A 270 -20.12 -10.81 -2.19
C VAL A 270 -18.60 -10.78 -2.37
N ILE A 271 -17.89 -11.77 -1.82
CA ILE A 271 -16.46 -11.95 -2.07
C ILE A 271 -16.21 -12.48 -3.49
N ILE A 272 -15.07 -12.11 -4.09
CA ILE A 272 -14.54 -12.75 -5.30
C ILE A 272 -13.04 -12.95 -5.08
N ASP A 273 -12.52 -14.10 -5.52
CA ASP A 273 -11.11 -14.45 -5.42
C ASP A 273 -10.39 -14.28 -6.77
N PRO A 274 -9.08 -13.95 -6.79
CA PRO A 274 -8.29 -13.88 -8.02
C PRO A 274 -8.01 -15.28 -8.62
N GLY A 275 -8.15 -16.35 -7.83
CA GLY A 275 -7.96 -17.73 -8.27
C GLY A 275 -9.23 -18.32 -8.88
N ILE A 276 -9.14 -18.81 -10.13
CA ILE A 276 -10.25 -19.50 -10.81
C ILE A 276 -10.06 -21.00 -10.69
N LYS A 277 -11.05 -21.70 -10.13
CA LYS A 277 -11.05 -23.16 -10.00
C LYS A 277 -10.84 -23.86 -11.36
N ILE A 278 -9.93 -24.82 -11.39
CA ILE A 278 -9.67 -25.67 -12.57
C ILE A 278 -10.84 -26.63 -12.75
N ASP A 279 -11.64 -26.39 -13.78
CA ASP A 279 -12.82 -27.21 -14.12
C ASP A 279 -13.23 -26.96 -15.58
N MET A 280 -13.18 -27.97 -16.44
CA MET A 280 -13.49 -27.83 -17.86
C MET A 280 -14.98 -27.63 -18.17
N GLU A 281 -15.85 -27.94 -17.20
CA GLU A 281 -17.30 -27.69 -17.30
C GLU A 281 -17.68 -26.29 -16.79
N TYR A 282 -16.73 -25.58 -16.17
CA TYR A 282 -16.91 -24.22 -15.68
C TYR A 282 -16.56 -23.20 -16.78
N SER A 283 -17.59 -22.49 -17.25
CA SER A 283 -17.47 -21.57 -18.39
C SER A 283 -16.40 -20.50 -18.24
N VAL A 284 -16.24 -19.92 -17.05
CA VAL A 284 -15.23 -18.87 -16.79
C VAL A 284 -13.82 -19.44 -16.90
N PHE A 285 -13.57 -20.64 -16.37
CA PHE A 285 -12.26 -21.30 -16.51
C PHE A 285 -11.97 -21.61 -17.98
N LYS A 286 -12.95 -22.19 -18.69
CA LYS A 286 -12.80 -22.53 -20.11
C LYS A 286 -12.54 -21.28 -20.97
N GLU A 287 -13.26 -20.19 -20.72
CA GLU A 287 -13.03 -18.92 -21.39
C GLU A 287 -11.63 -18.38 -21.10
N ALA A 288 -11.27 -18.25 -19.81
CA ALA A 288 -9.97 -17.75 -19.40
C ALA A 288 -8.80 -18.57 -19.98
N LEU A 289 -8.94 -19.88 -20.06
CA LEU A 289 -7.97 -20.76 -20.70
C LEU A 289 -7.88 -20.51 -22.21
N SER A 290 -9.02 -20.48 -22.92
CA SER A 290 -9.06 -20.29 -24.37
C SER A 290 -8.62 -18.90 -24.84
N LYS A 291 -8.76 -17.88 -24.00
CA LYS A 291 -8.38 -16.49 -24.28
C LYS A 291 -7.06 -16.07 -23.64
N ASP A 292 -6.34 -17.00 -23.03
CA ASP A 292 -5.01 -16.77 -22.47
C ASP A 292 -4.97 -15.70 -21.36
N TYR A 293 -5.94 -15.74 -20.44
CA TYR A 293 -6.07 -14.76 -19.35
C TYR A 293 -5.25 -15.10 -18.09
N PHE A 294 -4.75 -16.33 -17.96
CA PHE A 294 -4.02 -16.77 -16.76
C PHE A 294 -2.56 -16.35 -16.78
N CYS A 295 -2.00 -16.12 -15.59
CA CYS A 295 -0.56 -16.02 -15.41
C CYS A 295 0.11 -17.34 -15.85
N LYS A 296 1.21 -17.22 -16.59
CA LYS A 296 2.00 -18.36 -17.07
C LYS A 296 3.20 -18.61 -16.20
N ARG A 297 3.73 -19.83 -16.29
CA ARG A 297 5.05 -20.14 -15.77
C ARG A 297 6.11 -19.64 -16.75
N ALA A 298 7.38 -19.71 -16.36
CA ALA A 298 8.47 -19.24 -17.20
C ALA A 298 8.59 -20.00 -18.53
N ASP A 299 8.08 -21.24 -18.60
CA ASP A 299 8.03 -22.09 -19.78
C ASP A 299 6.81 -21.86 -20.68
N GLY A 300 5.93 -20.92 -20.33
CA GLY A 300 4.71 -20.57 -21.07
C GLY A 300 3.45 -21.19 -20.48
#